data_AF-A0A0S9PK48-F1
#
_entry.id   AF-A0A0S9PK48-F1
#
_cell.length_a   1.000
_cell.length_b   1.000
_cell.length_c   1.000
_cell.angle_alpha   90.00
_cell.angle_beta   90.00
_cell.angle_gamma   90.00
#
_symmetry.space_group_name_H-M   'P 1'
#
loop_
_entity.id
_entity.type
_entity.pdbx_description
1 polymer ?
#
loop_
_entity_poly.entity_id
_entity_poly.type
_entity_poly.pdbx_seq_one_letter_code
_entity_poly.pdbx_strand_id
1 'polypeptide(L)'
;MNSVAAVESPASVRQALQARISSMQSTRLDDDAFPVLPKMRGVLARGLRRGTVYSLTGSTSLALALVAAASQQGEWCGVLDVPDLGLEAAAGWGIDLDRLVWVSDPGERWMSTVGAMADVLGLVIVRPPTRVSASESSRLSARLRQARSTMLVLGDWPQSESEITVVSSSWTGLGDGHGHLADRRLDVEVRQGQRAGAPRRSQLRIPAGTIR
;
A
#
# COMPACT_ATOMS: atom_id res chain seq x y z
N MET A 1 -61.78 4.27 -11.16
CA MET A 1 -60.41 4.05 -11.69
C MET A 1 -59.50 3.77 -10.50
N ASN A 2 -59.36 2.52 -10.07
CA ASN A 2 -58.43 2.12 -9.02
C ASN A 2 -57.27 1.34 -9.64
N SER A 3 -56.07 1.90 -9.55
CA SER A 3 -54.81 1.29 -9.99
C SER A 3 -54.39 0.24 -8.96
N VAL A 4 -54.32 -1.02 -9.40
CA VAL A 4 -53.83 -2.14 -8.58
C VAL A 4 -52.31 -2.05 -8.50
N ALA A 5 -51.77 -1.86 -7.30
CA ALA A 5 -50.34 -1.92 -7.04
C ALA A 5 -49.82 -3.30 -7.46
N ALA A 6 -48.91 -3.32 -8.44
CA ALA A 6 -48.29 -4.54 -8.92
C ALA A 6 -47.58 -5.22 -7.74
N VAL A 7 -48.03 -6.42 -7.38
CA VAL A 7 -47.37 -7.25 -6.37
C VAL A 7 -45.99 -7.61 -6.92
N GLU A 8 -44.93 -7.14 -6.26
CA GLU A 8 -43.56 -7.47 -6.64
C GLU A 8 -43.38 -9.00 -6.64
N SER A 9 -42.92 -9.52 -7.79
CA SER A 9 -42.70 -10.96 -7.94
C SER A 9 -41.61 -11.43 -6.96
N PRO A 10 -41.73 -12.63 -6.37
CA PRO A 10 -40.69 -13.20 -5.51
C PRO A 10 -39.28 -13.20 -6.16
N ALA A 11 -39.22 -13.26 -7.49
CA ALA A 11 -37.98 -13.17 -8.25
C ALA A 11 -37.34 -11.77 -8.23
N SER A 12 -38.13 -10.69 -8.29
CA SER A 12 -37.62 -9.30 -8.24
C SER A 12 -37.12 -8.94 -6.85
N VAL A 13 -37.82 -9.39 -5.80
CA VAL A 13 -37.38 -9.22 -4.41
C VAL A 13 -36.05 -9.95 -4.15
N ARG A 14 -35.89 -11.16 -4.67
CA ARG A 14 -34.63 -11.93 -4.56
C ARG A 14 -33.46 -11.24 -5.29
N GLN A 15 -33.70 -10.73 -6.50
CA GLN A 15 -32.68 -10.00 -7.26
C GLN A 15 -32.27 -8.68 -6.58
N ALA A 16 -33.23 -7.93 -6.04
CA ALA A 16 -32.96 -6.71 -5.28
C ALA A 16 -32.13 -7.00 -4.02
N LEU A 17 -32.45 -8.08 -3.30
CA LEU A 17 -31.68 -8.51 -2.13
C LEU A 17 -30.25 -8.95 -2.51
N GLN A 18 -30.10 -9.70 -3.60
CA GLN A 18 -28.78 -10.11 -4.12
C GLN A 18 -27.94 -8.89 -4.53
N ALA A 19 -28.53 -7.92 -5.21
CA ALA A 19 -27.84 -6.68 -5.58
C ALA A 19 -27.39 -5.88 -4.34
N ARG A 20 -28.24 -5.81 -3.31
CA ARG A 20 -27.93 -5.15 -2.03
C ARG A 20 -26.83 -5.88 -1.25
N ILE A 21 -26.84 -7.21 -1.24
CA ILE A 21 -25.78 -8.02 -0.60
C ILE A 21 -24.47 -7.83 -1.34
N SER A 22 -24.47 -7.89 -2.67
CA SER A 22 -23.27 -7.68 -3.50
C SER A 22 -22.69 -6.27 -3.33
N SER A 23 -23.53 -5.24 -3.23
CA SER A 23 -23.04 -3.87 -2.99
C SER A 23 -22.44 -3.71 -1.59
N MET A 24 -23.10 -4.22 -0.54
CA MET A 24 -22.56 -4.21 0.82
C MET A 24 -21.26 -5.02 0.95
N GLN A 25 -21.17 -6.17 0.27
CA GLN A 25 -19.97 -6.99 0.22
C GLN A 25 -18.84 -6.27 -0.54
N SER A 26 -19.13 -5.58 -1.65
CA SER A 26 -18.14 -4.77 -2.36
C SER A 26 -17.55 -3.69 -1.46
N THR A 27 -18.40 -2.89 -0.81
CA THR A 27 -17.95 -1.79 0.07
C THR A 27 -17.08 -2.30 1.22
N ARG A 28 -17.48 -3.39 1.90
CA ARG A 28 -16.65 -3.96 2.99
C ARG A 28 -15.30 -4.51 2.50
N LEU A 29 -15.28 -5.07 1.31
CA LEU A 29 -14.04 -5.58 0.72
C LEU A 29 -13.13 -4.45 0.20
N ASP A 30 -13.70 -3.28 -0.13
CA ASP A 30 -12.94 -2.07 -0.46
C ASP A 30 -12.40 -1.39 0.81
N ASP A 31 -13.11 -1.46 1.95
CA ASP A 31 -12.61 -1.03 3.27
C ASP A 31 -11.43 -1.88 3.80
N ASP A 32 -11.21 -3.06 3.22
CA ASP A 32 -10.19 -4.03 3.65
C ASP A 32 -8.83 -3.84 2.97
N ALA A 33 -8.66 -2.85 2.09
CA ALA A 33 -7.40 -2.58 1.43
C ALA A 33 -7.13 -1.08 1.21
N PHE A 34 -5.85 -0.70 1.26
CA PHE A 34 -5.40 0.62 0.83
C PHE A 34 -5.37 0.72 -0.70
N PRO A 35 -5.68 1.91 -1.24
CA PRO A 35 -5.59 2.15 -2.67
C PRO A 35 -4.16 1.95 -3.17
N VAL A 36 -4.06 1.47 -4.41
CA VAL A 36 -2.79 1.36 -5.14
C VAL A 36 -2.93 2.05 -6.49
N LEU A 37 -1.79 2.34 -7.13
CA LEU A 37 -1.75 2.84 -8.50
C LEU A 37 -2.62 1.95 -9.41
N PRO A 38 -3.41 2.49 -10.35
CA PRO A 38 -4.33 1.71 -11.16
C PRO A 38 -3.68 0.49 -11.85
N LYS A 39 -2.45 0.66 -12.33
CA LYS A 39 -1.68 -0.42 -12.96
C LYS A 39 -1.22 -1.52 -12.00
N MET A 40 -1.20 -1.27 -10.68
CA MET A 40 -0.91 -2.28 -9.68
C MET A 40 -2.13 -3.16 -9.34
N ARG A 41 -3.36 -2.76 -9.68
CA ARG A 41 -4.56 -3.55 -9.37
C ARG A 41 -4.54 -4.95 -10.01
N GLY A 42 -3.93 -5.11 -11.19
CA GLY A 42 -3.78 -6.44 -11.82
C GLY A 42 -2.82 -7.39 -11.09
N VAL A 43 -1.85 -6.85 -10.35
CA VAL A 43 -0.82 -7.63 -9.64
C VAL A 43 -1.05 -7.71 -8.13
N LEU A 44 -1.73 -6.72 -7.55
CA LEU A 44 -2.15 -6.65 -6.15
C LEU A 44 -3.67 -6.77 -6.00
N ALA A 45 -4.37 -7.36 -6.97
CA ALA A 45 -5.83 -7.55 -7.03
C ALA A 45 -6.67 -6.31 -6.63
N ARG A 46 -6.86 -6.09 -5.33
CA ARG A 46 -7.69 -5.04 -4.74
C ARG A 46 -6.92 -3.93 -4.04
N GLY A 47 -5.60 -4.05 -3.92
CA GLY A 47 -4.75 -3.08 -3.25
C GLY A 47 -3.87 -3.71 -2.16
N LEU A 48 -3.36 -2.89 -1.26
CA LEU A 48 -2.61 -3.38 -0.11
C LEU A 48 -3.59 -3.76 0.99
N ARG A 49 -3.75 -5.06 1.25
CA ARG A 49 -4.66 -5.55 2.28
C ARG A 49 -4.30 -4.97 3.64
N ARG A 50 -5.30 -4.58 4.42
CA ARG A 50 -5.14 -4.17 5.82
C ARG A 50 -4.65 -5.35 6.65
N GLY A 51 -3.80 -5.09 7.64
CA GLY A 51 -3.31 -6.12 8.57
C GLY A 51 -2.25 -7.04 7.99
N THR A 52 -1.54 -6.65 6.94
CA THR A 52 -0.52 -7.48 6.29
C THR A 52 0.83 -6.77 6.16
N VAL A 53 1.85 -7.54 5.77
CA VAL A 53 3.20 -7.04 5.50
C VAL A 53 3.53 -7.26 4.03
N TYR A 54 4.04 -6.23 3.37
CA TYR A 54 4.60 -6.32 2.03
C TYR A 54 6.10 -6.03 2.08
N SER A 55 6.90 -6.91 1.49
CA SER A 55 8.32 -6.68 1.25
C SER A 55 8.47 -5.89 -0.04
N LEU A 56 9.32 -4.88 -0.07
CA LEU A 56 9.53 -4.01 -1.21
C LEU A 56 11.02 -3.80 -1.47
N THR A 57 11.48 -4.20 -2.66
CA THR A 57 12.90 -4.17 -3.04
C THR A 57 13.08 -3.38 -4.33
N GLY A 58 14.17 -2.59 -4.39
CA GLY A 58 14.61 -1.91 -5.61
C GLY A 58 14.06 -0.50 -5.85
N SER A 59 13.14 0.03 -5.02
CA SER A 59 12.66 1.42 -5.18
C SER A 59 11.90 2.01 -3.98
N THR A 60 12.52 2.91 -3.22
CA THR A 60 11.81 3.71 -2.20
C THR A 60 10.66 4.54 -2.80
N SER A 61 10.84 5.05 -4.02
CA SER A 61 9.81 5.79 -4.76
C SER A 61 8.48 5.05 -4.89
N LEU A 62 8.51 3.73 -5.05
CA LEU A 62 7.28 2.93 -5.11
C LEU A 62 6.56 2.90 -3.76
N ALA A 63 7.29 2.76 -2.65
CA ALA A 63 6.70 2.82 -1.32
C ALA A 63 6.06 4.19 -1.04
N LEU A 64 6.72 5.29 -1.47
CA LEU A 64 6.17 6.64 -1.35
C LEU A 64 4.89 6.82 -2.15
N ALA A 65 4.85 6.33 -3.39
CA ALA A 65 3.66 6.40 -4.22
C ALA A 65 2.47 5.65 -3.63
N LEU A 66 2.72 4.51 -2.97
CA LEU A 66 1.71 3.73 -2.27
C LEU A 66 1.19 4.46 -1.03
N VAL A 67 2.08 5.06 -0.24
CA VAL A 67 1.70 5.87 0.93
C VAL A 67 0.97 7.15 0.52
N ALA A 68 1.43 7.83 -0.53
CA ALA A 68 0.77 9.02 -1.06
C ALA A 68 -0.69 8.73 -1.39
N ALA A 69 -0.96 7.62 -2.10
CA ALA A 69 -2.32 7.21 -2.44
C ALA A 69 -3.21 6.95 -1.20
N ALA A 70 -2.65 6.37 -0.13
CA ALA A 70 -3.40 6.15 1.12
C ALA A 70 -3.65 7.46 1.88
N SER A 71 -2.61 8.30 2.03
CA SER A 71 -2.71 9.59 2.74
C SER A 71 -3.71 10.55 2.08
N GLN A 72 -3.76 10.58 0.75
CA GLN A 72 -4.72 11.37 -0.03
C GLN A 72 -6.18 10.93 0.15
N GLN A 73 -6.41 9.70 0.64
CA GLN A 73 -7.74 9.21 1.04
C GLN A 73 -8.04 9.46 2.52
N GLY A 74 -7.19 10.23 3.22
CA GLY A 74 -7.37 10.62 4.61
C GLY A 74 -6.75 9.66 5.63
N GLU A 75 -5.99 8.64 5.20
CA GLU A 75 -5.36 7.69 6.12
C GLU A 75 -4.13 8.28 6.81
N TRP A 76 -3.97 7.99 8.10
CA TRP A 76 -2.74 8.33 8.82
C TRP A 76 -1.63 7.35 8.44
N CYS A 77 -0.51 7.91 7.97
CA CYS A 77 0.62 7.14 7.47
C CYS A 77 1.87 7.35 8.32
N GLY A 78 2.75 6.36 8.34
CA GLY A 78 3.98 6.36 9.12
C GLY A 78 5.22 6.11 8.29
N VAL A 79 6.32 6.75 8.64
CA VAL A 79 7.66 6.40 8.15
C VAL A 79 8.57 6.18 9.37
N LEU A 80 9.17 5.00 9.43
CA LEU A 80 10.17 4.66 10.44
C LEU A 80 11.50 4.37 9.77
N ASP A 81 12.49 5.19 10.14
CA ASP A 81 13.90 4.93 9.86
C ASP A 81 14.20 4.62 8.38
N VAL A 82 13.75 5.50 7.48
CA VAL A 82 14.07 5.40 6.06
C VAL A 82 15.14 6.46 5.73
N PRO A 83 16.44 6.09 5.71
CA PRO A 83 17.50 7.00 5.32
C PRO A 83 17.25 7.54 3.91
N ASP A 84 17.77 8.74 3.64
CA ASP A 84 17.69 9.44 2.34
C ASP A 84 16.29 9.91 1.93
N LEU A 85 15.26 9.66 2.75
CA LEU A 85 13.94 10.24 2.54
C LEU A 85 13.83 11.53 3.37
N GLY A 86 13.60 12.65 2.67
CA GLY A 86 13.26 13.94 3.31
C GLY A 86 11.77 14.21 3.30
N LEU A 87 11.29 15.06 4.20
CA LEU A 87 9.89 15.52 4.23
C LEU A 87 9.51 16.27 2.95
N GLU A 88 10.41 17.08 2.39
CA GLU A 88 10.20 17.76 1.12
C GLU A 88 10.02 16.77 -0.04
N ALA A 89 10.82 15.71 -0.06
CA ALA A 89 10.64 14.64 -1.02
C ALA A 89 9.26 13.99 -0.84
N ALA A 90 8.88 13.63 0.39
CA ALA A 90 7.58 13.05 0.69
C ALA A 90 6.42 13.94 0.19
N ALA A 91 6.47 15.25 0.45
CA ALA A 91 5.50 16.22 -0.08
C ALA A 91 5.50 16.25 -1.61
N GLY A 92 6.68 16.21 -2.25
CA GLY A 92 6.81 16.16 -3.69
C GLY A 92 6.20 14.91 -4.33
N TRP A 93 6.11 13.79 -3.60
CA TRP A 93 5.39 12.57 -4.00
C TRP A 93 3.88 12.64 -3.74
N GLY A 94 3.39 13.75 -3.18
CA GLY A 94 1.98 13.98 -2.90
C GLY A 94 1.49 13.36 -1.59
N ILE A 95 2.40 13.07 -0.65
CA ILE A 95 2.03 12.63 0.69
C ILE A 95 1.43 13.82 1.44
N ASP A 96 0.27 13.60 2.07
CA ASP A 96 -0.32 14.57 2.99
C ASP A 96 0.52 14.63 4.29
N LEU A 97 1.33 15.68 4.45
CA LEU A 97 2.22 15.83 5.59
C LEU A 97 1.47 16.05 6.91
N ASP A 98 0.24 16.58 6.87
CA ASP A 98 -0.60 16.76 8.08
C ASP A 98 -1.10 15.41 8.63
N ARG A 99 -0.95 14.34 7.84
CA ARG A 99 -1.32 12.96 8.18
C ARG A 99 -0.12 12.01 8.19
N LEU A 100 1.09 12.57 8.25
CA LEU A 100 2.33 11.79 8.26
C LEU A 100 2.98 11.83 9.64
N VAL A 101 3.17 10.67 10.24
CA VAL A 101 4.04 10.49 11.40
C VAL A 101 5.41 10.04 10.93
N TRP A 102 6.43 10.78 11.33
CA TRP A 102 7.81 10.46 11.01
C TRP A 102 8.61 10.15 12.27
N VAL A 103 9.29 9.01 12.28
CA VAL A 103 10.20 8.64 13.37
C VAL A 103 11.55 8.25 12.76
N SER A 104 12.60 8.97 13.18
CA SER A 104 13.98 8.70 12.79
C SER A 104 14.75 8.04 13.93
N ASP A 105 15.67 7.15 13.60
CA ASP A 105 16.62 6.53 14.54
C ASP A 105 16.00 5.99 15.84
N PRO A 106 15.10 4.99 15.75
CA PRO A 106 14.52 4.36 16.94
C PRO A 106 15.54 3.50 17.71
N GLY A 107 16.73 3.25 17.15
CA GLY A 107 17.78 2.41 17.71
C GLY A 107 17.26 1.02 18.12
N GLU A 108 17.62 0.59 19.33
CA GLU A 108 17.19 -0.70 19.90
C GLU A 108 15.67 -0.84 20.08
N ARG A 109 14.94 0.29 20.09
CA ARG A 109 13.47 0.30 20.23
C ARG A 109 12.74 0.18 18.90
N TRP A 110 13.41 -0.19 17.82
CA TRP A 110 12.79 -0.29 16.49
C TRP A 110 11.52 -1.15 16.50
N MET A 111 11.58 -2.39 17.01
CA MET A 111 10.42 -3.31 17.03
C MET A 111 9.24 -2.77 17.86
N SER A 112 9.50 -2.17 19.02
CA SER A 112 8.44 -1.61 19.86
C SER A 112 7.84 -0.35 19.23
N THR A 113 8.65 0.46 18.56
CA THR A 113 8.22 1.65 17.82
C THR A 113 7.32 1.28 16.64
N VAL A 114 7.71 0.28 15.83
CA VAL A 114 6.84 -0.24 14.75
C VAL A 114 5.50 -0.70 15.31
N GLY A 115 5.51 -1.43 16.44
CA GLY A 115 4.29 -1.89 17.09
C GLY A 115 3.39 -0.73 17.55
N ALA A 116 3.97 0.31 18.16
CA ALA A 116 3.22 1.49 18.59
C ALA A 116 2.65 2.27 17.41
N MET A 117 3.41 2.41 16.32
CA MET A 117 2.93 3.01 15.08
C MET A 117 1.78 2.19 14.47
N ALA A 118 1.90 0.86 14.46
CA ALA A 118 0.87 -0.03 13.92
C ALA A 118 -0.46 0.03 14.70
N ASP A 119 -0.45 0.42 15.98
CA ASP A 119 -1.68 0.54 16.77
C ASP A 119 -2.51 1.77 16.39
N VAL A 120 -1.90 2.79 15.78
CA VAL A 120 -2.53 4.09 15.55
C VAL A 120 -2.52 4.55 14.09
N LEU A 121 -1.66 3.96 13.24
CA LEU A 121 -1.52 4.32 11.83
C LEU A 121 -2.05 3.20 10.94
N GLY A 122 -2.64 3.56 9.80
CA GLY A 122 -3.15 2.58 8.85
C GLY A 122 -2.05 1.95 8.00
N LEU A 123 -1.05 2.73 7.58
CA LEU A 123 0.00 2.29 6.66
C LEU A 123 1.37 2.82 7.10
N VAL A 124 2.35 1.94 7.30
CA VAL A 124 3.68 2.31 7.80
C VAL A 124 4.77 1.80 6.88
N ILE A 125 5.66 2.68 6.42
CA ILE A 125 6.92 2.29 5.78
C ILE A 125 7.97 2.11 6.86
N VAL A 126 8.69 0.99 6.80
CA VAL A 126 9.78 0.70 7.73
C VAL A 126 11.00 0.17 6.97
N ARG A 127 12.20 0.44 7.50
CA ARG A 127 13.41 -0.28 7.11
C ARG A 127 13.98 -0.98 8.34
N PRO A 128 14.05 -2.32 8.36
CA PRO A 128 14.58 -3.04 9.51
C PRO A 128 16.11 -2.84 9.60
N PRO A 129 16.64 -2.45 10.78
CA PRO A 129 18.07 -2.19 10.96
C PRO A 129 18.90 -3.48 10.92
N THR A 130 18.28 -4.61 11.28
CA THR A 130 18.89 -5.94 11.31
C THR A 130 17.87 -7.00 10.88
N ARG A 131 18.30 -8.25 10.72
CA ARG A 131 17.38 -9.35 10.44
C ARG A 131 16.44 -9.58 11.62
N VAL A 132 15.14 -9.51 11.37
CA VAL A 132 14.10 -9.81 12.36
C VAL A 132 13.88 -11.33 12.44
N SER A 133 13.77 -11.86 13.66
CA SER A 133 13.51 -13.30 13.85
C SER A 133 12.09 -13.68 13.42
N ALA A 134 11.87 -14.96 13.09
CA ALA A 134 10.54 -15.46 12.74
C ALA A 134 9.50 -15.29 13.88
N SER A 135 9.96 -15.30 15.13
CA SER A 135 9.10 -15.09 16.30
C SER A 135 8.61 -13.64 16.40
N GLU A 136 9.51 -12.68 16.15
CA GLU A 136 9.21 -11.25 16.14
C GLU A 136 8.33 -10.88 14.95
N SER A 137 8.64 -11.41 13.76
CA SER A 137 7.81 -11.19 12.57
C SER A 137 6.40 -11.75 12.75
N SER A 138 6.26 -12.91 13.38
CA SER A 138 4.95 -13.53 13.67
C SER A 138 4.15 -12.70 14.68
N ARG A 139 4.78 -12.24 15.77
CA ARG A 139 4.14 -11.36 16.77
C ARG A 139 3.68 -10.05 16.14
N LEU A 140 4.53 -9.41 15.35
CA LEU A 140 4.17 -8.18 14.67
C LEU A 140 3.05 -8.38 13.65
N SER A 141 3.09 -9.48 12.89
CA SER A 141 2.01 -9.82 11.94
C SER A 141 0.67 -10.03 12.64
N ALA A 142 0.66 -10.66 13.83
CA ALA A 142 -0.57 -10.80 14.61
C ALA A 142 -1.11 -9.44 15.08
N ARG A 143 -0.22 -8.55 15.54
CA ARG A 143 -0.58 -7.18 15.94
C ARG A 143 -1.12 -6.35 14.78
N LEU A 144 -0.47 -6.38 13.63
CA LEU A 144 -0.94 -5.71 12.40
C LEU A 144 -2.36 -6.13 12.04
N ARG A 145 -2.67 -7.44 12.11
CA ARG A 145 -4.04 -7.95 11.87
C ARG A 145 -5.06 -7.41 12.87
N GLN A 146 -4.70 -7.36 14.15
CA GLN A 146 -5.57 -6.84 15.21
C GLN A 146 -5.85 -5.34 15.03
N ALA A 147 -4.80 -4.56 14.72
CA ALA A 147 -4.90 -3.12 14.50
C ALA A 147 -5.36 -2.73 13.09
N ARG A 148 -5.49 -3.69 12.17
CA ARG A 148 -5.76 -3.46 10.73
C ARG A 148 -4.75 -2.53 10.06
N SER A 149 -3.54 -2.43 10.61
CA SER A 149 -2.42 -1.68 10.04
C SER A 149 -1.65 -2.51 9.03
N THR A 150 -1.13 -1.88 7.98
CA THR A 150 -0.31 -2.52 6.95
C THR A 150 1.11 -1.98 6.99
N MET A 151 2.08 -2.87 6.81
CA MET A 151 3.49 -2.51 6.82
C MET A 151 4.12 -2.70 5.44
N LEU A 152 4.79 -1.68 4.95
CA LEU A 152 5.66 -1.72 3.78
C LEU A 152 7.12 -1.79 4.26
N VAL A 153 7.75 -2.94 4.10
CA VAL A 153 9.14 -3.15 4.52
C VAL A 153 10.04 -2.88 3.33
N LEU A 154 10.99 -1.96 3.48
CA LEU A 154 12.05 -1.75 2.49
C LEU A 154 13.12 -2.81 2.69
N GLY A 155 13.12 -3.82 1.81
CA GLY A 155 13.95 -5.02 1.91
C GLY A 155 13.19 -6.24 2.43
N ASP A 156 13.93 -7.32 2.69
CA ASP A 156 13.34 -8.63 2.97
C ASP A 156 12.59 -8.68 4.29
N TRP A 157 11.43 -9.36 4.28
CA TRP A 157 10.65 -9.65 5.48
C TRP A 157 10.14 -11.09 5.50
N PRO A 158 10.30 -11.83 6.62
CA PRO A 158 9.76 -13.18 6.74
C PRO A 158 8.23 -13.19 6.64
N GLN A 159 7.68 -14.11 5.85
CA GLN A 159 6.23 -14.34 5.74
C GLN A 159 5.43 -13.12 5.27
N SER A 160 6.02 -12.25 4.44
CA SER A 160 5.28 -11.18 3.77
C SER A 160 4.15 -11.73 2.89
N GLU A 161 3.02 -11.03 2.85
CA GLU A 161 1.89 -11.31 1.97
C GLU A 161 2.33 -11.32 0.50
N SER A 162 3.16 -10.36 0.12
CA SER A 162 3.82 -10.33 -1.18
C SER A 162 5.17 -9.65 -1.12
N GLU A 163 6.07 -10.11 -1.97
CA GLU A 163 7.31 -9.44 -2.31
C GLU A 163 7.09 -8.63 -3.60
N ILE A 164 7.40 -7.34 -3.54
CA ILE A 164 7.24 -6.38 -4.62
C ILE A 164 8.64 -5.91 -5.03
N THR A 165 9.09 -6.33 -6.20
CA THR A 165 10.45 -6.08 -6.68
C THR A 165 10.41 -5.18 -7.91
N VAL A 166 11.10 -4.05 -7.85
CA VAL A 166 11.35 -3.22 -9.04
C VAL A 166 12.52 -3.81 -9.80
N VAL A 167 12.25 -4.43 -10.94
CA VAL A 167 13.25 -5.13 -11.76
C VAL A 167 13.94 -4.22 -12.77
N SER A 168 13.30 -3.12 -13.15
CA SER A 168 13.89 -2.09 -14.01
C SER A 168 13.35 -0.72 -13.62
N SER A 169 14.16 0.33 -13.82
CA SER A 169 13.71 1.70 -13.69
C SER A 169 14.35 2.59 -14.76
N SER A 170 13.55 3.43 -15.40
CA SER A 170 14.03 4.47 -16.30
C SER A 170 13.34 5.80 -16.02
N TRP A 171 14.06 6.88 -16.27
CA TRP A 171 13.56 8.23 -16.13
C TRP A 171 13.22 8.83 -17.51
N THR A 172 12.23 9.70 -17.53
CA THR A 172 11.83 10.51 -18.69
C THR A 172 11.85 12.00 -18.31
N GLY A 173 11.83 12.88 -19.31
CA GLY A 173 11.76 14.35 -19.11
C GLY A 173 13.10 15.08 -19.26
N LEU A 174 14.20 14.34 -19.32
CA LEU A 174 15.48 14.84 -19.83
C LEU A 174 15.44 14.65 -21.36
N GLY A 175 15.40 15.75 -22.12
CA GLY A 175 15.53 15.72 -23.58
C GLY A 175 16.98 15.43 -23.98
N ASP A 176 17.60 16.29 -24.79
CA ASP A 176 19.02 16.17 -25.18
C ASP A 176 20.00 16.60 -24.06
N GLY A 177 19.72 16.22 -22.81
CA GLY A 177 20.51 16.60 -21.63
C GLY A 177 20.02 17.86 -20.91
N HIS A 178 18.92 18.46 -21.36
CA HIS A 178 18.23 19.56 -20.70
C HIS A 178 16.75 19.22 -20.45
N GLY A 179 16.23 19.59 -19.28
CA GLY A 179 14.86 19.32 -18.85
C GLY A 179 14.78 18.96 -17.36
N HIS A 180 13.57 18.72 -16.87
CA HIS A 180 13.34 18.21 -15.52
C HIS A 180 12.89 16.76 -15.60
N LEU A 181 13.34 15.93 -14.65
CA LEU A 181 12.80 14.58 -14.49
C LEU A 181 11.28 14.70 -14.29
N ALA A 182 10.51 14.13 -15.21
CA ALA A 182 9.06 14.30 -15.26
C ALA A 182 8.36 13.07 -14.68
N ASP A 183 8.71 11.89 -15.18
CA ASP A 183 8.19 10.63 -14.69
C ASP A 183 9.27 9.54 -14.63
N ARG A 184 9.03 8.58 -13.73
CA ARG A 184 9.82 7.37 -13.60
C ARG A 184 8.99 6.19 -14.03
N ARG A 185 9.48 5.45 -15.02
CA ARG A 185 8.91 4.18 -15.44
C ARG A 185 9.55 3.06 -14.63
N LEU A 186 8.74 2.25 -13.98
CA LEU A 186 9.16 1.10 -13.18
C LEU A 186 8.55 -0.17 -13.74
N ASP A 187 9.37 -1.19 -13.96
CA ASP A 187 8.86 -2.56 -14.14
C ASP A 187 8.87 -3.25 -12.78
N VAL A 188 7.69 -3.72 -12.36
CA VAL A 188 7.45 -4.28 -11.03
C VAL A 188 7.02 -5.73 -11.16
N GLU A 189 7.67 -6.59 -10.40
CA GLU A 189 7.27 -7.97 -10.15
C GLU A 189 6.63 -8.11 -8.78
N VAL A 190 5.53 -8.85 -8.70
CA VAL A 190 4.87 -9.19 -7.45
C VAL A 190 4.83 -10.71 -7.31
N ARG A 191 5.41 -11.21 -6.23
CA ARG A 191 5.35 -12.62 -5.82
C ARG A 191 4.52 -12.75 -4.55
N GLN A 192 3.46 -13.56 -4.58
CA GLN A 192 2.56 -13.74 -3.44
C GLN A 192 3.06 -14.87 -2.51
N GLY A 193 3.65 -14.53 -1.37
CA GLY A 193 4.16 -15.52 -0.41
C GLY A 193 5.11 -16.58 -1.00
N GLN A 194 5.54 -17.53 -0.16
CA GLN A 194 6.51 -18.56 -0.57
C GLN A 194 5.92 -19.71 -1.42
N ARG A 195 4.59 -19.76 -1.59
CA ARG A 195 3.89 -20.87 -2.26
C ARG A 195 3.15 -20.49 -3.55
N ALA A 196 3.15 -19.22 -3.96
CA ALA A 196 2.51 -18.86 -5.22
C ALA A 196 3.40 -19.16 -6.44
N GLY A 197 2.73 -19.38 -7.58
CA GLY A 197 3.35 -19.67 -8.87
C GLY A 197 4.17 -18.51 -9.45
N ALA A 198 4.20 -18.39 -10.78
CA ALA A 198 5.04 -17.40 -11.46
C ALA A 198 4.77 -15.96 -10.98
N PRO A 199 5.81 -15.10 -10.89
CA PRO A 199 5.67 -13.70 -10.54
C PRO A 199 4.73 -12.99 -11.52
N ARG A 200 3.91 -12.06 -11.01
CA ARG A 200 3.07 -11.20 -11.86
C ARG A 200 3.80 -9.90 -12.13
N ARG A 201 3.76 -9.42 -13.38
CA ARG A 201 4.44 -8.20 -13.81
C ARG A 201 3.45 -7.06 -14.04
N SER A 202 3.86 -5.86 -13.67
CA SER A 202 3.18 -4.62 -14.05
C SER A 202 4.19 -3.52 -14.27
N GLN A 203 3.87 -2.61 -15.19
CA GLN A 203 4.70 -1.47 -15.50
C GLN A 203 4.04 -0.19 -15.06
N LEU A 204 4.68 0.53 -14.16
CA LEU A 204 4.18 1.73 -13.53
C LEU A 204 4.84 2.96 -14.16
N ARG A 205 4.10 4.05 -14.24
CA ARG A 205 4.68 5.39 -14.35
C ARG A 205 4.35 6.11 -13.07
N ILE A 206 5.35 6.68 -12.43
CA ILE A 206 5.15 7.48 -11.23
C ILE A 206 5.77 8.85 -11.48
N PRO A 207 5.07 9.95 -11.15
CA PRO A 207 5.64 11.29 -11.28
C PRO A 207 6.97 11.38 -10.53
N ALA A 208 7.89 12.18 -11.06
CA ALA A 208 9.02 12.62 -10.27
C ALA A 208 8.48 13.45 -9.09
N GLY A 209 9.00 13.19 -7.89
CA GLY A 209 8.68 14.05 -6.75
C GLY A 209 9.05 15.49 -7.08
N THR A 210 8.09 16.42 -7.02
CA THR A 210 8.37 17.82 -7.33
C THR A 210 8.83 18.52 -6.05
N ILE A 211 10.10 18.91 -5.98
CA ILE A 211 10.59 19.82 -4.94
C ILE A 211 10.15 21.22 -5.39
N ARG A 212 9.21 21.83 -4.66
CA ARG A 212 8.78 23.22 -4.89
C ARG A 212 9.51 24.15 -3.96
#